data_AF-A0A382WQS3-F1
#
_entry.id   AF-A0A382WQS3-F1
#
_cell.length_a   1.000
_cell.length_b   1.000
_cell.length_c   1.000
_cell.angle_alpha   90.00
_cell.angle_beta   90.00
_cell.angle_gamma   90.00
#
_symmetry.space_group_name_H-M   'P 1'
#
loop_
_entity.id
_entity.type
_entity.pdbx_description
1 polymer ?
#
loop_
_entity_poly.entity_id
_entity_poly.type
_entity_poly.pdbx_seq_one_letter_code
_entity_poly.pdbx_strand_id
1 'polypeptide(L)' 'VIGGGAIGLNSAYYLRKAGREVTVLERNSFGEGCSFGNAGLICPSHLIPLSAPGVIAQGIKWMFDGSSPF' A
#
# COMPACT_ATOMS: atom_id res chain seq x y z
N VAL A 1 12.88 -5.82 3.20
CA VAL A 1 11.45 -5.42 3.11
C VAL A 1 10.85 -5.55 4.49
N ILE A 2 10.14 -4.53 4.98
CA ILE A 2 9.47 -4.56 6.28
C ILE A 2 7.96 -4.68 6.02
N GLY A 3 7.35 -5.71 6.58
CA GLY A 3 5.95 -6.08 6.34
C GLY A 3 5.80 -7.30 5.42
N GLY A 4 5.12 -8.31 5.91
CA GLY A 4 4.77 -9.57 5.27
C GLY A 4 3.36 -9.61 4.68
N GLY A 5 2.74 -8.45 4.47
CA GLY A 5 1.46 -8.31 3.77
C GLY A 5 1.61 -8.34 2.24
N ALA A 6 0.48 -8.21 1.52
CA ALA A 6 0.42 -8.33 0.06
C ALA A 6 1.39 -7.39 -0.67
N ILE A 7 1.50 -6.12 -0.26
CA ILE A 7 2.40 -5.15 -0.87
C ILE A 7 3.87 -5.48 -0.58
N GLY A 8 4.19 -5.86 0.66
CA GLY A 8 5.55 -6.20 1.07
C GLY A 8 6.06 -7.43 0.33
N LEU A 9 5.28 -8.50 0.29
CA LEU A 9 5.64 -9.74 -0.41
C LEU A 9 5.79 -9.54 -1.92
N ASN A 10 4.89 -8.78 -2.56
CA ASN A 10 5.04 -8.45 -3.98
C ASN A 10 6.30 -7.61 -4.24
N SER A 11 6.58 -6.62 -3.39
CA SER A 11 7.82 -5.83 -3.50
C SER A 11 9.06 -6.71 -3.36
N ALA A 12 9.08 -7.62 -2.38
CA ALA A 12 10.17 -8.57 -2.17
C ALA A 12 10.36 -9.51 -3.36
N TYR A 13 9.26 -10.01 -3.93
CA TYR A 13 9.27 -10.87 -5.11
C TYR A 13 9.92 -10.18 -6.31
N TYR A 14 9.51 -8.95 -6.64
CA TYR A 14 10.08 -8.21 -7.77
C TYR A 14 11.54 -7.80 -7.52
N LEU A 15 11.92 -7.45 -6.29
CA LEU A 15 13.32 -7.19 -5.94
C LEU A 15 14.20 -8.43 -6.09
N ARG A 16 13.70 -9.61 -5.68
CA ARG A 16 14.40 -10.88 -5.86
C ARG A 16 14.49 -11.30 -7.32
N LYS A 17 13.43 -11.07 -8.10
CA LYS A 17 13.44 -11.28 -9.57
C LYS A 17 14.45 -10.36 -10.27
N ALA A 18 14.70 -9.16 -9.74
CA ALA A 18 15.74 -8.25 -10.20
C ALA A 18 17.16 -8.63 -9.73
N GLY A 19 17.35 -9.83 -9.14
CA GLY A 19 18.66 -10.34 -8.74
C GLY A 19 19.17 -9.82 -7.39
N ARG A 20 18.32 -9.16 -6.59
CA ARG A 20 18.71 -8.69 -5.25
C ARG A 20 18.47 -9.76 -4.20
N GLU A 21 19.37 -9.84 -3.23
CA GLU A 21 19.11 -10.54 -1.99
C GLU A 21 18.13 -9.72 -1.14
N VAL A 22 17.08 -10.37 -0.65
CA VAL A 22 15.98 -9.70 0.06
C VAL A 22 15.63 -10.48 1.31
N THR A 23 15.75 -9.83 2.46
CA THR A 23 15.17 -10.30 3.72
C THR A 23 13.83 -9.61 3.94
N VAL A 24 12.80 -10.39 4.30
CA VAL A 24 11.49 -9.86 4.70
C VAL A 24 11.38 -9.99 6.22
N LEU A 25 11.09 -8.88 6.90
CA LEU A 25 10.85 -8.84 8.34
C LEU A 25 9.36 -8.59 8.58
N GLU A 26 8.71 -9.50 9.29
CA GLU A 26 7.32 -9.39 9.72
C GLU A 26 7.25 -9.64 11.23
N ARG A 27 6.38 -8.91 11.92
CA ARG A 27 6.17 -9.04 13.37
C ARG A 27 5.32 -10.26 13.71
N ASN A 28 4.29 -10.55 12.91
CA ASN A 28 3.35 -11.65 13.12
C ASN A 28 3.52 -12.75 12.05
N SER A 29 2.45 -13.49 11.71
CA SER A 29 2.51 -14.43 10.59
C SER A 29 2.41 -13.70 9.24
N PHE A 30 3.04 -14.28 8.20
CA PHE A 30 2.91 -13.74 6.85
C PHE A 30 1.44 -13.73 6.39
N GLY A 31 1.05 -12.66 5.70
CA GLY A 31 -0.31 -12.49 5.20
C GLY A 31 -1.33 -12.02 6.25
N GLU A 32 -0.99 -11.94 7.55
CA GLU A 32 -1.88 -11.40 8.58
C GLU A 32 -2.08 -9.88 8.49
N GLY A 33 -3.00 -9.35 9.30
CA GLY A 33 -3.34 -7.92 9.34
C GLY A 33 -4.27 -7.49 8.21
N CYS A 34 -4.05 -6.28 7.65
CA CYS A 34 -4.90 -5.74 6.58
C CYS A 34 -4.95 -6.62 5.32
N SER A 35 -3.95 -7.47 5.10
CA SER A 35 -3.91 -8.38 3.95
C SER A 35 -4.74 -9.64 4.15
N PHE A 36 -5.03 -10.08 5.39
CA PHE A 36 -5.88 -11.24 5.63
C PHE A 36 -7.37 -10.88 5.56
N GLY A 37 -7.76 -9.77 6.18
CA GLY A 37 -9.15 -9.30 6.25
C GLY A 37 -9.59 -8.40 5.09
N ASN A 38 -8.89 -8.44 3.95
CA ASN A 38 -9.23 -7.58 2.82
C ASN A 38 -10.48 -8.11 2.07
N ALA A 39 -11.30 -7.22 1.52
CA ALA A 39 -12.52 -7.59 0.79
C ALA A 39 -12.28 -8.12 -0.64
N GLY A 40 -11.02 -8.28 -1.06
CA GLY A 40 -10.65 -8.72 -2.42
C GLY A 40 -11.00 -7.72 -3.52
N LEU A 41 -11.43 -6.51 -3.16
CA LEU A 41 -11.87 -5.49 -4.11
C LEU A 41 -10.69 -4.92 -4.89
N ILE A 42 -10.74 -5.06 -6.21
CA ILE A 42 -9.86 -4.34 -7.14
C ILE A 42 -10.68 -3.18 -7.69
N CYS A 43 -10.40 -1.96 -7.23
CA CYS A 43 -11.12 -0.75 -7.64
C CYS A 43 -10.18 0.17 -8.45
N PRO A 44 -10.21 0.11 -9.79
CA PRO A 44 -9.34 0.92 -10.64
C PRO A 44 -9.51 2.43 -10.44
N SER A 45 -10.70 2.88 -10.05
CA SER A 45 -11.03 4.30 -9.84
C SER A 45 -10.41 4.91 -8.58
N HIS A 46 -9.93 4.11 -7.62
CA HIS A 46 -9.31 4.56 -6.36
C HIS A 46 -7.83 4.14 -6.26
N LEU A 47 -7.17 3.95 -7.40
CA LEU A 47 -5.81 3.39 -7.47
C LEU A 47 -4.71 4.32 -6.96
N ILE A 48 -4.97 5.61 -6.73
CA ILE A 48 -3.93 6.50 -6.24
C ILE A 48 -3.64 6.10 -4.80
N PRO A 49 -2.46 5.48 -4.52
CA PRO A 49 -2.16 5.07 -3.16
C PRO A 49 -2.06 6.32 -2.29
N LEU A 50 -2.58 6.25 -1.06
CA LEU A 50 -2.48 7.37 -0.12
C LEU A 50 -1.02 7.82 0.11
N SER A 51 -0.07 6.90 -0.06
CA SER A 51 1.37 7.16 0.03
C SER A 51 2.00 7.75 -1.25
N ALA A 52 1.24 7.98 -2.31
CA ALA A 52 1.78 8.60 -3.52
C ALA A 52 2.15 10.08 -3.27
N PRO A 53 3.23 10.57 -3.91
CA PRO A 53 3.62 11.97 -3.79
C PRO A 53 2.46 12.92 -4.16
N GLY A 54 2.20 13.91 -3.30
CA GLY A 54 1.16 14.91 -3.52
C GLY A 54 -0.23 14.55 -2.98
N VAL A 55 -0.51 13.29 -2.63
CA VAL A 55 -1.83 12.88 -2.13
C VAL A 55 -2.13 13.47 -0.75
N ILE A 56 -1.13 13.54 0.13
CA ILE A 56 -1.28 14.17 1.45
C ILE A 56 -1.61 15.66 1.31
N ALA A 57 -0.90 16.37 0.43
CA ALA A 57 -1.16 17.79 0.16
C ALA A 57 -2.55 18.01 -0.46
N GLN A 58 -2.96 17.14 -1.37
CA GLN A 58 -4.30 17.16 -1.96
C GLN A 58 -5.38 16.89 -0.89
N GLY A 59 -5.14 15.95 0.01
CA GLY A 59 -6.04 15.64 1.13
C GLY A 59 -6.23 16.84 2.07
N ILE A 60 -5.13 17.51 2.44
CA ILE A 60 -5.19 18.74 3.24
C ILE A 60 -5.97 19.84 2.49
N LYS A 61 -5.74 20.00 1.19
CA LYS A 61 -6.45 20.98 0.36
C LYS A 61 -7.97 20.72 0.34
N TRP A 62 -8.38 19.46 0.20
CA TRP A 62 -9.80 19.08 0.25
C TRP A 62 -10.45 19.32 1.61
N MET A 63 -9.72 19.13 2.72
CA MET A 63 -10.26 19.44 4.06
C MET A 63 -10.67 20.91 4.25
N PHE A 64 -10.11 21.83 3.45
CA PHE A 64 -10.43 23.26 3.50
C PHE A 64 -11.33 23.72 2.35
N ASP A 65 -11.84 22.81 1.53
CA ASP A 65 -12.71 23.11 0.38
C ASP A 65 -14.08 22.45 0.56
N GLY A 66 -15.11 23.24 0.87
CA GLY A 66 -16.48 22.74 1.06
C GLY A 66 -17.16 22.23 -0.22
N SER A 67 -16.53 22.40 -1.39
CA SER A 67 -16.95 21.84 -2.68
C SER A 67 -16.12 20.64 -3.12
N SER A 68 -15.23 20.16 -2.24
CA SER A 68 -14.45 18.95 -2.43
C SER A 68 -15.35 17.76 -2.82
N PRO A 69 -14.90 16.88 -3.74
CA PRO A 69 -15.61 15.64 -4.08
C PRO A 69 -15.64 14.60 -2.94
N PHE A 70 -14.96 14.89 -1.82
CA PHE A 70 -14.94 14.15 -0.56
C PHE A 70 -15.30 15.06 0.61
#